data_AF-A0A060XCP5-F1
#
_entry.id   AF-A0A060XCP5-F1
#
_cell.length_a   1.000
_cell.length_b   1.000
_cell.length_c   1.000
_cell.angle_alpha   90.00
_cell.angle_beta   90.00
_cell.angle_gamma   90.00
#
_symmetry.space_group_name_H-M   'P 1'
#
loop_
_entity.id
_entity.type
_entity.pdbx_description
1 polymer ?
#
loop_
_entity_poly.entity_id
_entity_poly.type
_entity_poly.pdbx_seq_one_letter_code
_entity_poly.pdbx_strand_id
1 'polypeptide(L)'
;MSFSWMPLLSLAPPGACWVGVGEVVKAANGDHLPADLVILSSSEPQGMCYIETSNLDGETNLKIRQGLQITSEIKDIDSLMRLSGRMECESPNRHLYEFVGNIRLDGHSTMPLGPDQILLRGAQLRNTQWVHGVVVYTGHDTKLMQNSTRPPLKLSNVERITNFQILLLFGCLLAISLVCSIGQTIWKYQYGNAAWYMDLNSPGNNHLKALANPLTVPFRERGTQSTEDFSDLCQKREVVNSSNHINFHCSIYILLTQIT
;
A
#
# COMPACT_ATOMS: atom_id res chain seq x y z
N MET A 1 17.96 -25.09 7.85
CA MET A 1 16.55 -24.84 7.52
C MET A 1 16.52 -23.84 6.38
N SER A 2 16.34 -24.33 5.15
CA SER A 2 16.33 -23.52 3.93
C SER A 2 14.93 -22.93 3.78
N PHE A 3 14.79 -21.62 3.96
CA PHE A 3 13.56 -20.92 3.63
C PHE A 3 13.57 -20.61 2.14
N SER A 4 12.91 -21.48 1.38
CA SER A 4 12.48 -21.19 0.01
C SER A 4 11.44 -20.09 0.08
N TRP A 5 11.81 -18.88 -0.35
CA TRP A 5 10.86 -17.82 -0.60
C TRP A 5 10.07 -18.19 -1.85
N MET A 6 8.83 -18.65 -1.67
CA MET A 6 7.86 -18.70 -2.77
C MET A 6 7.69 -17.26 -3.29
N PRO A 7 7.80 -17.01 -4.60
CA PRO A 7 7.60 -15.68 -5.14
C PRO A 7 6.14 -15.32 -4.95
N LEU A 8 5.91 -14.27 -4.17
CA LEU A 8 4.62 -13.65 -3.87
C LEU A 8 4.13 -12.85 -5.11
N LEU A 9 4.14 -13.49 -6.28
CA LEU A 9 3.84 -12.88 -7.58
C LEU A 9 2.34 -12.91 -7.92
N SER A 10 1.49 -13.48 -7.07
CA SER A 10 0.07 -13.74 -7.37
C SER A 10 -0.93 -12.77 -6.75
N LEU A 11 -0.48 -11.62 -6.21
CA LEU A 11 -1.38 -10.68 -5.51
C LEU A 11 -1.25 -9.22 -5.95
N ALA A 12 -0.84 -8.96 -7.19
CA ALA A 12 -0.99 -7.62 -7.77
C ALA A 12 -2.38 -7.46 -8.40
N PRO A 13 -3.03 -6.31 -8.20
CA PRO A 13 -4.23 -5.96 -8.94
C PRO A 13 -3.92 -5.89 -10.46
N PRO A 14 -4.85 -6.29 -11.34
CA PRO A 14 -4.66 -6.19 -12.78
C PRO A 14 -4.46 -4.71 -13.17
N GLY A 15 -3.29 -4.41 -13.74
CA GLY A 15 -2.86 -3.04 -14.04
C GLY A 15 -1.61 -2.59 -13.26
N ALA A 16 -1.21 -3.32 -12.23
CA ALA A 16 0.14 -3.16 -11.66
C ALA A 16 1.12 -3.96 -12.52
N CYS A 17 1.88 -3.28 -13.40
CA CYS A 17 3.05 -3.92 -13.97
C CYS A 17 4.10 -4.05 -12.85
N TRP A 18 4.49 -5.29 -12.57
CA TRP A 18 5.64 -5.55 -11.72
C TRP A 18 6.88 -5.12 -12.50
N VAL A 19 7.28 -3.87 -12.31
CA VAL A 19 8.54 -3.37 -12.85
C VAL A 19 9.63 -3.69 -11.83
N GLY A 20 10.63 -4.46 -12.26
CA GLY A 20 11.80 -4.81 -11.48
C GLY A 20 12.90 -3.74 -11.57
N VAL A 21 13.75 -3.67 -10.54
CA VAL A 21 14.97 -2.86 -10.59
C VAL A 21 15.91 -3.41 -11.67
N GLY A 22 16.49 -2.54 -12.48
CA GLY A 22 17.37 -2.90 -13.60
C GLY A 22 16.64 -3.22 -14.90
N GLU A 23 15.30 -3.23 -14.92
CA GLU A 23 14.55 -3.37 -16.16
C GLU A 23 14.55 -2.06 -16.96
N VAL A 24 14.48 -2.19 -18.28
CA VAL A 24 14.37 -1.04 -19.18
C VAL A 24 12.92 -0.86 -19.56
N VAL A 25 12.40 0.34 -19.34
CA VAL A 25 11.03 0.72 -19.62
C VAL A 25 11.01 1.76 -20.73
N LYS A 26 10.08 1.61 -21.65
CA LYS A 26 9.74 2.63 -22.65
C LYS A 26 8.46 3.33 -22.20
N ALA A 27 8.52 4.63 -22.01
CA ALA A 27 7.34 5.47 -21.75
C ALA A 27 7.03 6.32 -22.98
N ALA A 28 5.76 6.45 -23.35
CA ALA A 28 5.32 7.27 -24.47
C ALA A 28 4.82 8.65 -24.01
N ASN A 29 4.63 9.56 -24.96
CA ASN A 29 4.09 10.90 -24.68
C ASN A 29 2.72 10.82 -23.97
N GLY A 30 2.58 11.53 -22.86
CA GLY A 30 1.37 11.54 -22.04
C GLY A 30 1.30 10.43 -20.99
N ASP A 31 2.20 9.46 -21.01
CA ASP A 31 2.24 8.39 -20.00
C ASP A 31 2.82 8.87 -18.68
N HIS A 32 2.33 8.27 -17.60
CA HIS A 32 2.86 8.47 -16.26
C HIS A 32 3.94 7.43 -15.98
N LEU A 33 5.05 7.86 -15.39
CA LEU A 33 6.16 6.97 -15.13
C LEU A 33 5.85 6.01 -13.97
N PRO A 34 6.04 4.69 -14.16
CA PRO A 34 5.64 3.67 -13.17
C PRO A 34 6.58 3.60 -11.96
N ALA A 35 7.84 4.00 -12.13
CA ALA A 35 8.93 3.87 -11.18
C ALA A 35 9.93 5.03 -11.36
N ASP A 36 10.97 5.11 -10.52
CA ASP A 36 12.05 6.07 -10.72
C ASP A 36 13.03 5.53 -11.77
N LEU A 37 13.22 6.26 -12.87
CA LEU A 37 13.96 5.82 -14.05
C LEU A 37 15.17 6.71 -14.30
N VAL A 38 16.30 6.15 -14.70
CA VAL A 38 17.41 6.91 -15.28
C VAL A 38 17.29 6.90 -16.80
N ILE A 39 17.40 8.08 -17.41
CA ILE A 39 17.24 8.25 -18.86
C ILE A 39 18.43 7.62 -19.57
N LEU A 40 18.14 6.66 -20.47
CA LEU A 40 19.13 6.12 -21.39
C LEU A 40 19.08 6.86 -22.71
N SER A 41 17.89 6.96 -23.31
CA SER A 41 17.68 7.54 -24.63
C SER A 41 16.29 8.15 -24.75
N SER A 42 16.15 9.14 -25.64
CA SER A 42 14.91 9.88 -25.85
C SER A 42 14.69 10.16 -27.34
N SER A 43 13.46 10.48 -27.72
CA SER A 43 13.13 10.90 -29.09
C SER A 43 13.79 12.23 -29.47
N GLU A 44 13.93 13.14 -28.50
CA GLU A 44 14.49 14.49 -28.72
C GLU A 44 16.01 14.47 -28.88
N PRO A 45 16.59 15.46 -29.57
CA PRO A 45 18.04 15.59 -29.70
C PRO A 45 18.74 15.66 -28.34
N GLN A 46 19.98 15.18 -28.28
CA GLN A 46 20.83 15.19 -27.07
C GLN A 46 20.25 14.42 -25.87
N GLY A 47 19.32 13.50 -26.09
CA GLY A 47 18.72 12.70 -25.02
C GLY A 47 17.84 13.52 -24.06
N MET A 48 17.31 14.65 -24.53
CA MET A 48 16.45 15.53 -23.75
C MET A 48 15.05 14.94 -23.61
N CYS A 49 14.36 15.24 -22.50
CA CYS A 49 12.93 14.97 -22.38
C CYS A 49 12.28 16.02 -21.48
N TYR A 50 10.99 16.25 -21.70
CA TYR A 50 10.22 17.17 -20.89
C TYR A 50 9.26 16.38 -20.00
N ILE A 51 9.27 16.69 -18.71
CA ILE A 51 8.37 16.08 -17.75
C ILE A 51 7.54 17.13 -17.05
N GLU A 52 6.31 16.77 -16.76
CA GLU A 52 5.40 17.52 -15.91
C GLU A 52 5.36 16.84 -14.54
N THR A 53 5.58 17.62 -13.47
CA THR A 53 5.60 17.13 -12.09
C THR A 53 4.38 17.56 -11.28
N SER A 54 3.31 17.99 -11.94
CA SER A 54 2.07 18.46 -11.30
C SER A 54 1.48 17.45 -10.29
N ASN A 55 1.70 16.15 -10.51
CA ASN A 55 1.30 15.08 -9.58
C ASN A 55 2.20 14.91 -8.34
N LEU A 56 3.43 15.46 -8.33
CA LEU A 56 4.40 15.33 -7.24
C LEU A 56 4.50 16.58 -6.38
N ASP A 57 4.71 17.73 -7.02
CA ASP A 57 4.97 19.03 -6.36
C ASP A 57 3.89 20.08 -6.65
N GLY A 58 2.93 19.78 -7.53
CA GLY A 58 1.89 20.72 -7.94
C GLY A 58 2.38 21.80 -8.91
N GLU A 59 3.63 21.71 -9.40
CA GLU A 59 4.15 22.64 -10.40
C GLU A 59 3.61 22.26 -11.79
N THR A 60 3.06 23.25 -12.50
CA THR A 60 2.51 23.07 -13.87
C THR A 60 3.53 23.34 -14.97
N ASN A 61 4.75 23.72 -14.60
CA ASN A 61 5.82 23.99 -15.56
C ASN A 61 6.47 22.69 -16.03
N LEU A 62 6.86 22.66 -17.30
CA LEU A 62 7.61 21.55 -17.87
C LEU A 62 9.06 21.62 -17.43
N LYS A 63 9.51 20.62 -16.67
CA LYS A 63 10.91 20.46 -16.29
C LYS A 63 11.66 19.72 -17.39
N ILE A 64 12.83 20.25 -17.73
CA ILE A 64 13.72 19.67 -18.73
C ILE A 64 14.66 18.70 -18.02
N ARG A 65 14.75 17.48 -18.54
CA ARG A 65 15.69 16.45 -18.08
C ARG A 65 16.56 15.99 -19.24
N GLN A 66 17.81 15.67 -18.95
CA GLN A 66 18.80 15.32 -19.96
C GLN A 66 19.48 14.01 -19.60
N GLY A 67 19.32 13.02 -20.48
CA GLY A 67 20.06 11.76 -20.38
C GLY A 67 21.54 11.92 -20.69
N LEU A 68 22.27 10.82 -20.53
CA LEU A 68 23.68 10.78 -20.87
C LEU A 68 23.90 10.91 -22.38
N GLN A 69 24.86 11.74 -22.78
CA GLN A 69 25.15 11.98 -24.19
C GLN A 69 25.62 10.71 -24.92
N ILE A 70 26.41 9.89 -24.24
CA ILE A 70 26.90 8.60 -24.75
C ILE A 70 25.77 7.62 -25.13
N THR A 71 24.67 7.59 -24.38
CA THR A 71 23.53 6.68 -24.65
C THR A 71 22.47 7.34 -25.51
N SER A 72 22.55 8.66 -25.75
CA SER A 72 21.54 9.43 -26.49
C SER A 72 21.43 9.05 -27.97
N GLU A 73 22.50 8.52 -28.57
CA GLU A 73 22.49 8.07 -29.96
C GLU A 73 21.79 6.70 -30.15
N ILE A 74 21.57 5.97 -29.07
CA ILE A 74 20.97 4.63 -29.09
C ILE A 74 19.45 4.76 -29.19
N LYS A 75 18.90 4.78 -30.41
CA LYS A 75 17.45 4.89 -30.65
C LYS A 75 16.78 3.54 -30.96
N ASP A 76 17.53 2.60 -31.51
CA ASP A 76 17.03 1.29 -31.89
C ASP A 76 16.97 0.34 -30.69
N ILE A 77 15.89 -0.44 -30.62
CA ILE A 77 15.68 -1.44 -29.57
C ILE A 77 16.81 -2.47 -29.58
N ASP A 78 17.27 -2.91 -30.75
CA ASP A 78 18.34 -3.89 -30.88
C ASP A 78 19.67 -3.40 -30.28
N SER A 79 19.96 -2.11 -30.44
CA SER A 79 21.15 -1.47 -29.87
C SER A 79 21.01 -1.30 -28.36
N LEU A 80 19.80 -1.03 -27.86
CA LEU A 80 19.49 -0.97 -26.43
C LEU A 80 19.62 -2.34 -25.76
N MET A 81 19.23 -3.43 -26.45
CA MET A 81 19.39 -4.80 -25.96
C MET A 81 20.86 -5.24 -25.83
N ARG A 82 21.75 -4.64 -26.62
CA ARG A 82 23.21 -4.89 -26.55
C ARG A 82 23.90 -4.05 -25.48
N LEU A 83 23.20 -3.07 -24.91
CA LEU A 83 23.74 -2.19 -23.89
C LEU A 83 23.85 -2.97 -22.57
N SER A 84 25.08 -3.14 -22.11
CA SER A 84 25.39 -3.75 -20.81
C SER A 84 26.23 -2.80 -19.97
N GLY A 85 25.97 -2.82 -18.67
CA GLY A 85 26.66 -1.96 -17.73
C GLY A 85 26.23 -2.20 -16.29
N ARG A 86 26.93 -1.51 -15.39
CA ARG A 86 26.64 -1.48 -13.96
C ARG A 86 26.25 -0.07 -13.55
N MET A 87 25.17 0.04 -12.79
CA MET A 87 24.76 1.28 -12.15
C MET A 87 24.91 1.15 -10.64
N GLU A 88 25.47 2.18 -10.03
CA GLU A 88 25.66 2.34 -8.60
C GLU A 88 24.99 3.65 -8.21
N CYS A 89 24.02 3.61 -7.30
CA CYS A 89 23.28 4.78 -6.84
C CYS A 89 23.30 4.87 -5.32
N GLU A 90 23.00 6.06 -4.80
CA GLU A 90 22.75 6.24 -3.38
C GLU A 90 21.60 5.37 -2.84
N SER A 91 21.43 5.32 -1.51
CA SER A 91 20.27 4.67 -0.90
C SER A 91 18.98 5.48 -1.14
N PRO A 92 17.80 4.83 -1.19
CA PRO A 92 16.51 5.52 -1.27
C PRO A 92 16.38 6.62 -0.21
N ASN A 93 16.14 7.85 -0.65
CA ASN A 93 15.97 9.00 0.22
C ASN A 93 14.69 9.78 -0.12
N ARG A 94 14.28 10.69 0.78
CA ARG A 94 13.08 11.53 0.61
C ARG A 94 13.33 12.82 -0.18
N HIS A 95 14.58 13.08 -0.58
CA HIS A 95 14.97 14.31 -1.25
C HIS A 95 14.67 14.19 -2.75
N LEU A 96 13.53 14.73 -3.20
CA LEU A 96 13.04 14.64 -4.58
C LEU A 96 14.00 15.26 -5.62
N TYR A 97 14.78 16.26 -5.22
CA TYR A 97 15.64 17.06 -6.10
C TYR A 97 17.11 16.68 -6.06
N GLU A 98 17.50 15.78 -5.16
CA GLU A 98 18.86 15.29 -5.04
C GLU A 98 18.92 13.89 -5.62
N PHE A 99 19.91 13.62 -6.46
CA PHE A 99 20.21 12.27 -6.90
C PHE A 99 21.70 12.19 -7.20
N VAL A 100 22.35 11.18 -6.62
CA VAL A 100 23.75 10.88 -6.88
C VAL A 100 23.87 9.42 -7.29
N GLY A 101 24.37 9.20 -8.49
CA GLY A 101 24.70 7.87 -8.99
C GLY A 101 25.90 7.88 -9.90
N ASN A 102 26.34 6.70 -10.28
CA ASN A 102 27.40 6.45 -11.24
C ASN A 102 26.96 5.31 -12.15
N ILE A 103 27.16 5.46 -13.45
CA ILE A 103 26.97 4.38 -14.40
C ILE A 103 28.30 4.02 -15.06
N ARG A 104 28.51 2.72 -15.23
CA ARG A 104 29.67 2.14 -15.90
C ARG A 104 29.14 1.30 -17.05
N LEU A 105 29.28 1.82 -18.25
CA LEU A 105 28.89 1.13 -19.48
C LEU A 105 30.09 0.33 -20.00
N ASP A 106 29.84 -0.83 -20.60
CA ASP A 106 30.92 -1.65 -21.14
C ASP A 106 31.69 -0.88 -22.24
N GLY A 107 33.02 -0.81 -22.09
CA GLY A 107 33.90 -0.08 -23.00
C GLY A 107 34.02 1.43 -22.75
N HIS A 108 33.35 1.98 -21.72
CA HIS A 108 33.43 3.40 -21.38
C HIS A 108 33.80 3.62 -19.91
N SER A 109 34.32 4.82 -19.58
CA SER A 109 34.63 5.19 -18.21
C SER A 109 33.37 5.44 -17.38
N THR A 110 33.51 5.36 -16.06
CA THR A 110 32.44 5.69 -15.10
C THR A 110 31.97 7.12 -15.30
N MET A 111 30.66 7.30 -15.47
CA MET A 111 30.02 8.61 -15.62
C MET A 111 29.13 8.91 -14.41
N PRO A 112 29.22 10.11 -13.81
CA PRO A 112 28.33 10.51 -12.74
C PRO A 112 26.92 10.79 -13.30
N LEU A 113 25.93 10.40 -12.52
CA LEU A 113 24.52 10.71 -12.71
C LEU A 113 24.09 11.71 -11.64
N GLY A 114 23.41 12.76 -12.07
CA GLY A 114 22.82 13.79 -11.22
C GLY A 114 21.30 13.82 -11.30
N PRO A 115 20.65 14.81 -10.66
CA PRO A 115 19.20 14.94 -10.65
C PRO A 115 18.58 15.18 -12.03
N ASP A 116 19.35 15.67 -13.01
CA ASP A 116 18.87 15.92 -14.36
C ASP A 116 18.71 14.67 -15.22
N GLN A 117 19.32 13.56 -14.79
CA GLN A 117 19.28 12.28 -15.50
C GLN A 117 18.19 11.33 -14.98
N ILE A 118 17.52 11.67 -13.85
CA ILE A 118 16.49 10.84 -13.24
C ILE A 118 15.09 11.40 -13.51
N LEU A 119 14.16 10.49 -13.80
CA LEU A 119 12.74 10.72 -13.91
C LEU A 119 12.03 10.07 -12.72
N LEU A 120 11.19 10.83 -12.04
CA LEU A 120 10.52 10.37 -10.82
C LEU A 120 9.21 9.64 -11.16
N ARG A 121 8.86 8.66 -10.33
CA ARG A 121 7.56 8.00 -10.38
C ARG A 121 6.42 9.02 -10.34
N GLY A 122 5.42 8.83 -11.19
CA GLY A 122 4.23 9.68 -11.27
C GLY A 122 4.44 10.98 -12.04
N ALA A 123 5.66 11.30 -12.49
CA ALA A 123 5.86 12.38 -13.45
C ALA A 123 5.27 11.97 -14.80
N GLN A 124 4.71 12.94 -15.53
CA GLN A 124 4.11 12.70 -16.83
C GLN A 124 5.07 13.16 -17.93
N LEU A 125 5.33 12.29 -18.90
CA LEU A 125 6.11 12.67 -20.08
C LEU A 125 5.26 13.60 -20.96
N ARG A 126 5.81 14.75 -21.35
CA ARG A 126 5.16 15.73 -22.23
C ARG A 126 6.13 16.15 -23.31
N ASN A 127 5.65 16.57 -24.48
CA ASN A 127 6.48 17.11 -25.56
C ASN A 127 7.68 16.22 -25.94
N THR A 128 7.58 14.91 -25.75
CA THR A 128 8.61 13.93 -26.09
C THR A 128 7.88 12.66 -26.48
N GLN A 129 8.12 12.14 -27.70
CA GLN A 129 7.33 11.03 -28.24
C GLN A 129 7.52 9.74 -27.43
N TRP A 130 8.76 9.45 -27.06
CA TRP A 130 9.13 8.31 -26.25
C TRP A 130 10.42 8.56 -25.49
N VAL A 131 10.57 7.91 -24.35
CA VAL A 131 11.82 7.85 -23.58
C VAL A 131 12.09 6.41 -23.15
N HIS A 132 13.34 5.97 -23.28
CA HIS A 132 13.84 4.73 -22.73
C HIS A 132 14.60 5.03 -21.45
N GLY A 133 14.23 4.38 -20.35
CA GLY A 133 14.89 4.53 -19.07
C GLY A 133 15.09 3.20 -18.37
N VAL A 134 16.13 3.11 -17.57
CA VAL A 134 16.39 1.97 -16.68
C VAL A 134 15.84 2.25 -15.30
N VAL A 135 15.18 1.25 -14.72
CA VAL A 135 14.51 1.38 -13.43
C VAL A 135 15.54 1.31 -12.29
N VAL A 136 15.57 2.34 -11.46
CA VAL A 136 16.49 2.42 -10.30
C VAL A 136 15.77 2.06 -9.01
N TYR A 137 14.64 2.69 -8.75
CA TYR A 137 13.85 2.46 -7.54
C TYR A 137 12.43 2.05 -7.90
N THR A 138 11.88 1.09 -7.15
CA THR A 138 10.54 0.54 -7.37
C THR A 138 9.70 0.60 -6.09
N GLY A 139 8.37 0.55 -6.23
CA GLY A 139 7.46 0.40 -5.09
C GLY A 139 7.64 1.44 -3.98
N HIS A 140 8.04 0.97 -2.79
CA HIS A 140 8.24 1.81 -1.60
C HIS A 140 9.59 2.53 -1.58
N ASP A 141 10.53 2.12 -2.42
CA ASP A 141 11.86 2.74 -2.49
C ASP A 141 11.90 3.97 -3.39
N THR A 142 10.85 4.21 -4.19
CA THR A 142 10.74 5.42 -5.00
C THR A 142 10.74 6.69 -4.14
N LYS A 143 11.40 7.75 -4.61
CA LYS A 143 11.49 9.03 -3.89
C LYS A 143 10.12 9.63 -3.59
N LEU A 144 9.14 9.44 -4.49
CA LEU A 144 7.75 9.85 -4.26
C LEU A 144 7.13 9.15 -3.04
N MET A 145 7.29 7.82 -2.93
CA MET A 145 6.73 7.06 -1.80
C MET A 145 7.48 7.38 -0.50
N GLN A 146 8.79 7.60 -0.56
CA GLN A 146 9.60 8.02 0.59
C GLN A 146 9.24 9.44 1.07
N ASN A 147 8.83 10.33 0.17
CA ASN A 147 8.31 11.65 0.52
C ASN A 147 6.85 11.60 1.01
N SER A 148 6.12 10.52 0.70
CA SER A 148 4.74 10.35 1.18
C SER A 148 4.74 10.02 2.67
N THR A 149 4.06 10.86 3.47
CA THR A 149 3.77 10.51 4.86
C THR A 149 2.61 9.54 4.88
N ARG A 150 2.73 8.44 5.64
CA ARG A 150 1.63 7.48 5.80
C ARG A 150 0.35 8.23 6.16
N PRO A 151 -0.75 8.04 5.41
CA PRO A 151 -1.96 8.79 5.67
C PRO A 151 -2.39 8.50 7.10
N PRO A 152 -2.51 9.54 7.97
CA PRO A 152 -3.02 9.31 9.30
C PRO A 152 -4.47 8.84 9.19
N LEU A 153 -4.88 7.93 10.07
CA LEU A 153 -6.27 7.52 10.18
C LEU A 153 -7.10 8.77 10.51
N LYS A 154 -7.87 9.25 9.53
CA LYS A 154 -8.77 10.39 9.69
C LYS A 154 -10.02 9.91 10.41
N LEU A 155 -9.97 9.82 11.74
CA LEU A 155 -11.15 9.62 12.56
C LEU A 155 -11.84 10.98 12.79
N SER A 156 -13.13 11.05 12.48
CA SER A 156 -13.88 12.29 12.69
C SER A 156 -14.14 12.54 14.18
N ASN A 157 -14.28 13.81 14.58
CA ASN A 157 -14.65 14.14 15.96
C ASN A 157 -16.01 13.51 16.34
N VAL A 158 -16.91 13.39 15.36
CA VAL A 158 -18.22 12.76 15.52
C VAL A 158 -18.09 11.26 15.84
N GLU A 159 -17.17 10.55 15.19
CA GLU A 159 -16.89 9.13 15.49
C GLU A 159 -16.41 8.94 16.93
N ARG A 160 -15.56 9.85 17.43
CA ARG A 160 -15.09 9.82 18.82
C ARG A 160 -16.25 10.02 19.82
N ILE A 161 -17.13 10.98 19.54
CA ILE A 161 -18.31 11.25 20.39
C ILE A 161 -19.28 10.07 20.36
N THR A 162 -19.53 9.48 19.19
CA THR A 162 -20.42 8.33 19.03
C THR A 162 -19.90 7.11 19.80
N ASN A 163 -18.60 6.82 19.71
CA ASN A 163 -17.99 5.72 20.47
C ASN A 163 -18.14 5.91 21.99
N PHE A 164 -18.02 7.16 22.47
CA PHE A 164 -18.26 7.49 23.88
C PHE A 164 -19.73 7.31 24.28
N GLN A 165 -20.67 7.73 23.44
CA GLN A 165 -22.11 7.52 23.69
C GLN A 165 -22.47 6.03 23.75
N ILE A 166 -21.90 5.19 22.88
CA ILE A 166 -22.10 3.73 22.90
C ILE A 166 -21.60 3.14 24.23
N LEU A 167 -20.41 3.55 24.68
CA LEU A 167 -19.85 3.09 25.96
C LEU A 167 -20.74 3.52 27.14
N LEU A 168 -21.25 4.75 27.12
CA LEU A 168 -22.17 5.27 28.13
C LEU A 168 -23.48 4.49 28.16
N LEU A 169 -24.08 4.23 26.99
CA LEU A 169 -25.33 3.49 26.88
C LEU A 169 -25.18 2.07 27.40
N PHE A 170 -24.09 1.39 27.03
CA PHE A 170 -23.76 0.05 27.55
C PHE A 170 -23.63 0.07 29.08
N GLY A 171 -22.95 1.09 29.64
CA GLY A 171 -22.84 1.29 31.09
C GLY A 171 -24.21 1.47 31.78
N CYS A 172 -25.10 2.29 31.21
CA CYS A 172 -26.45 2.49 31.73
C CYS A 172 -27.30 1.21 31.71
N LEU A 173 -27.22 0.43 30.62
CA LEU A 173 -27.93 -0.85 30.51
C LEU A 173 -27.46 -1.83 31.60
N LEU A 174 -26.15 -1.93 31.82
CA LEU A 174 -25.59 -2.76 32.90
C LEU A 174 -26.07 -2.29 34.27
N ALA A 175 -26.04 -0.97 34.53
CA ALA A 175 -26.50 -0.42 35.81
C ALA A 175 -27.98 -0.74 36.09
N ILE A 176 -28.87 -0.55 35.11
CA ILE A 176 -30.30 -0.87 35.26
C ILE A 176 -30.49 -2.36 35.51
N SER A 177 -29.78 -3.22 34.77
CA SER A 177 -29.87 -4.68 34.95
C SER A 177 -29.44 -5.12 36.37
N LEU A 178 -28.40 -4.49 36.92
CA LEU A 178 -27.92 -4.75 38.29
C LEU A 178 -28.95 -4.28 39.32
N VAL A 179 -29.49 -3.08 39.18
CA VAL A 179 -30.53 -2.55 40.08
C VAL A 179 -31.77 -3.42 40.06
N CYS A 180 -32.23 -3.85 38.87
CA CYS A 180 -33.36 -4.78 38.74
C CYS A 180 -33.07 -6.13 39.40
N SER A 181 -31.86 -6.68 39.20
CA SER A 181 -31.45 -7.96 39.81
C SER A 181 -31.42 -7.89 41.35
N ILE A 182 -30.84 -6.82 41.90
CA ILE A 182 -30.79 -6.57 43.35
C ILE A 182 -32.20 -6.36 43.91
N GLY A 183 -33.01 -5.52 43.25
CA GLY A 183 -34.40 -5.28 43.64
C GLY A 183 -35.23 -6.56 43.66
N GLN A 184 -35.10 -7.40 42.64
CA GLN A 184 -35.76 -8.71 42.60
C GLN A 184 -35.30 -9.62 43.74
N THR A 185 -34.00 -9.60 44.08
CA THR A 185 -33.44 -10.41 45.16
C THR A 185 -33.98 -9.98 46.52
N ILE A 186 -34.03 -8.67 46.79
CA ILE A 186 -34.59 -8.12 48.04
C ILE A 186 -36.09 -8.42 48.13
N TRP A 187 -36.84 -8.22 47.05
CA TRP A 187 -38.27 -8.51 47.01
C TRP A 187 -38.56 -9.99 47.27
N LYS A 188 -37.80 -10.89 46.64
CA LYS A 188 -37.88 -12.34 46.89
C LYS A 188 -37.58 -12.69 48.34
N TYR A 189 -36.59 -12.03 48.97
CA TYR A 189 -36.25 -12.30 50.36
C TYR A 189 -37.37 -11.86 51.33
N GLN A 190 -38.01 -10.70 51.09
CA GLN A 190 -39.05 -10.19 51.99
C GLN A 190 -40.43 -10.82 51.76
N TYR A 191 -40.85 -11.00 50.50
CA TYR A 191 -42.21 -11.44 50.15
C TYR A 191 -42.28 -12.85 49.56
N GLY A 192 -41.14 -13.52 49.35
CA GLY A 192 -41.10 -14.87 48.78
C GLY A 192 -41.82 -15.92 49.63
N ASN A 193 -41.79 -15.78 50.95
CA ASN A 193 -42.46 -16.71 51.86
C ASN A 193 -43.99 -16.49 51.97
N ALA A 194 -44.51 -15.36 51.47
CA ALA A 194 -45.95 -15.05 51.50
C ALA A 194 -46.69 -15.49 50.23
N ALA A 195 -45.98 -15.75 49.14
CA ALA A 195 -46.55 -16.14 47.86
C ALA A 195 -46.69 -17.67 47.76
N TRP A 196 -47.73 -18.23 48.40
CA TRP A 196 -48.00 -19.68 48.47
C TRP A 196 -48.07 -20.39 47.10
N TYR A 197 -48.44 -19.66 46.03
CA TYR A 197 -48.50 -20.20 44.65
C TYR A 197 -47.14 -20.17 43.92
N MET A 198 -46.15 -19.39 44.41
CA MET A 198 -44.80 -19.29 43.83
C MET A 198 -43.75 -20.17 44.53
N ASP A 199 -44.16 -20.99 45.51
CA ASP A 199 -43.26 -21.91 46.19
C ASP A 199 -42.90 -23.10 45.29
N LEU A 200 -41.66 -23.09 44.79
CA LEU A 200 -41.09 -24.19 44.01
C LEU A 200 -40.81 -25.45 44.87
N ASN A 201 -40.89 -25.34 46.20
CA ASN A 201 -40.68 -26.44 47.13
C ASN A 201 -41.95 -27.25 47.45
N SER A 202 -43.11 -26.86 46.88
CA SER A 202 -44.36 -27.61 46.98
C SER A 202 -44.26 -28.97 46.25
N PRO A 203 -44.76 -30.09 46.81
CA PRO A 203 -44.50 -31.45 46.33
C PRO A 203 -44.96 -31.75 44.87
N GLY A 204 -45.74 -30.87 44.25
CA GLY A 204 -46.15 -30.95 42.83
C GLY A 204 -45.25 -30.21 41.83
N ASN A 205 -44.29 -29.38 42.28
CA ASN A 205 -43.55 -28.42 41.43
C ASN A 205 -42.15 -28.89 41.01
N ASN A 206 -41.85 -30.20 41.15
CA ASN A 206 -40.53 -30.78 40.89
C ASN A 206 -40.05 -30.57 39.44
N HIS A 207 -40.97 -30.56 38.48
CA HIS A 207 -40.69 -30.28 37.07
C HIS A 207 -40.30 -28.80 36.83
N LEU A 208 -40.88 -27.86 37.58
CA LEU A 208 -40.60 -26.42 37.46
C LEU A 208 -39.26 -26.05 38.13
N LYS A 209 -38.88 -26.74 39.22
CA LYS A 209 -37.53 -26.63 39.81
C LYS A 209 -36.42 -27.01 38.83
N ALA A 210 -36.66 -28.01 37.98
CA ALA A 210 -35.69 -28.43 36.97
C ALA A 210 -35.49 -27.39 35.85
N LEU A 211 -36.48 -26.53 35.59
CA LEU A 211 -36.42 -25.45 34.59
C LEU A 211 -35.83 -24.14 35.15
N ALA A 212 -35.91 -23.92 36.45
CA ALA A 212 -35.34 -22.75 37.13
C ALA A 212 -33.83 -22.89 37.42
N ASN A 213 -33.25 -24.06 37.16
CA ASN A 213 -31.83 -24.30 37.33
C ASN A 213 -31.08 -23.68 36.13
N PRO A 214 -30.14 -22.74 36.32
CA PRO A 214 -29.49 -22.06 35.20
C PRO A 214 -28.59 -22.97 34.33
N LEU A 215 -28.41 -24.24 34.72
CA LEU A 215 -27.68 -25.26 33.97
C LEU A 215 -28.54 -26.05 32.97
N THR A 216 -29.86 -25.84 32.90
CA THR A 216 -30.79 -26.63 32.06
C THR A 216 -31.54 -25.83 30.98
N VAL A 217 -31.37 -24.50 30.90
CA VAL A 217 -32.01 -23.68 29.86
C VAL A 217 -31.06 -23.45 28.67
N PRO A 218 -31.36 -23.96 27.47
CA PRO A 218 -30.63 -23.56 26.27
C PRO A 218 -30.94 -22.09 25.97
N PHE A 219 -29.90 -21.28 25.91
CA PHE A 219 -29.97 -19.88 25.48
C PHE A 219 -30.52 -19.83 24.05
N ARG A 220 -31.78 -19.44 23.89
CA ARG A 220 -32.39 -19.25 22.57
C ARG A 220 -31.90 -17.93 21.99
N GLU A 221 -30.87 -18.02 21.15
CA GLU A 221 -30.41 -16.92 20.30
C GLU A 221 -31.57 -16.40 19.44
N ARG A 222 -31.83 -15.10 19.52
CA ARG A 222 -32.63 -14.39 18.53
C ARG A 222 -31.62 -13.77 17.57
N GLY A 223 -31.34 -14.46 16.47
CA GLY A 223 -30.41 -14.03 15.45
C GLY A 223 -30.81 -12.72 14.79
N THR A 224 -29.82 -11.86 14.59
CA THR A 224 -29.84 -10.81 13.58
C THR A 224 -28.69 -11.11 12.62
N GLN A 225 -29.02 -11.82 11.53
CA GLN A 225 -28.20 -11.97 10.33
C GLN A 225 -28.29 -10.70 9.49
N SER A 226 -27.14 -10.11 9.12
CA SER A 226 -26.83 -9.74 7.73
C SER A 226 -25.49 -8.97 7.67
N THR A 227 -24.42 -9.70 7.42
CA THR A 227 -23.23 -9.22 6.68
C THR A 227 -23.30 -9.81 5.27
N GLU A 228 -22.55 -9.20 4.33
CA GLU A 228 -22.37 -9.56 2.90
C GLU A 228 -23.42 -8.91 1.96
N ASP A 229 -23.13 -8.27 0.83
CA ASP A 229 -21.91 -8.05 0.03
C ASP A 229 -22.22 -6.94 -0.99
N PHE A 230 -21.27 -6.05 -1.31
CA PHE A 230 -21.27 -5.32 -2.58
C PHE A 230 -19.84 -4.92 -2.94
N SER A 231 -19.13 -5.85 -3.58
CA SER A 231 -17.91 -5.55 -4.33
C SER A 231 -17.97 -6.36 -5.62
N ASP A 232 -18.43 -5.72 -6.68
CA ASP A 232 -18.20 -6.16 -8.06
C ASP A 232 -18.31 -4.95 -8.99
N LEU A 233 -17.18 -4.59 -9.62
CA LEU A 233 -17.11 -3.98 -10.94
C LEU A 233 -15.64 -3.99 -11.38
N CYS A 234 -15.21 -5.14 -11.90
CA CYS A 234 -13.95 -5.28 -12.62
C CYS A 234 -14.25 -5.14 -14.12
N GLN A 235 -13.86 -4.01 -14.73
CA GLN A 235 -13.87 -3.85 -16.18
C GLN A 235 -12.45 -3.99 -16.75
N LYS A 236 -12.39 -4.88 -17.74
CA LYS A 236 -11.28 -5.42 -18.51
C LYS A 236 -10.52 -4.37 -19.33
N ARG A 237 -9.18 -4.47 -19.37
CA ARG A 237 -8.36 -3.98 -20.50
C ARG A 237 -7.09 -4.81 -20.65
N GLU A 238 -6.85 -5.31 -21.85
CA GLU A 238 -5.66 -6.07 -22.25
C GLU A 238 -4.48 -5.13 -22.49
N VAL A 239 -3.28 -5.54 -22.07
CA VAL A 239 -2.00 -5.01 -22.59
C VAL A 239 -1.03 -6.18 -22.77
N VAL A 240 -0.38 -6.17 -23.94
CA VAL A 240 0.53 -7.17 -24.49
C VAL A 240 1.85 -7.18 -23.70
N ASN A 241 2.24 -8.35 -23.18
CA ASN A 241 3.50 -8.59 -22.49
C ASN A 241 4.52 -9.15 -23.48
N SER A 242 5.66 -8.47 -23.68
CA SER A 242 6.81 -9.00 -24.41
C SER A 242 8.02 -8.96 -23.50
N SER A 243 8.24 -10.07 -22.79
CA SER A 243 9.40 -10.33 -21.96
C SER A 243 10.65 -10.46 -22.82
N ASN A 244 11.63 -9.58 -22.63
CA ASN A 244 13.04 -9.79 -23.01
C ASN A 244 13.91 -8.99 -22.03
N HIS A 245 14.56 -9.70 -21.11
CA HIS A 245 15.40 -9.11 -20.06
C HIS A 245 16.67 -8.47 -20.66
N ILE A 246 16.85 -7.17 -20.39
CA ILE A 246 18.14 -6.48 -20.51
C ILE A 246 18.84 -6.62 -19.15
N ASN A 247 20.07 -7.14 -19.14
CA ASN A 247 20.82 -7.41 -17.91
C ASN A 247 21.57 -6.14 -17.45
N PHE A 248 20.86 -5.20 -16.81
CA PHE A 248 21.51 -4.19 -15.98
C PHE A 248 21.65 -4.72 -14.56
N HIS A 249 22.87 -5.02 -14.14
CA HIS A 249 23.14 -5.44 -12.77
C HIS A 249 23.24 -4.19 -11.89
N CYS A 250 22.11 -3.71 -11.39
CA CYS A 250 22.08 -2.61 -10.43
C CYS A 250 22.53 -3.15 -9.06
N SER A 251 23.78 -2.91 -8.69
CA SER A 251 24.25 -3.24 -7.35
C SER A 251 24.01 -2.03 -6.46
N ILE A 252 22.90 -2.06 -5.72
CA ILE A 252 22.66 -1.15 -4.59
C ILE A 252 23.66 -1.57 -3.50
N TYR A 253 24.89 -1.08 -3.60
CA TYR A 253 25.82 -1.15 -2.48
C TYR A 253 25.41 -0.07 -1.49
N ILE A 254 24.93 -0.51 -0.33
CA ILE A 254 24.92 0.32 0.87
C ILE A 254 26.37 0.71 1.11
N LEU A 255 26.76 1.89 0.66
CA LEU A 255 27.97 2.57 1.10
C LEU A 255 27.78 2.89 2.58
N LEU A 256 28.04 1.89 3.43
CA LEU A 256 28.42 2.06 4.83
C LEU A 256 29.81 2.73 4.84
N THR A 257 29.87 3.98 4.38
CA THR A 257 31.01 4.86 4.60
C THR A 257 30.81 5.57 5.93
N GLN A 258 31.45 5.02 6.96
CA GLN A 258 32.18 5.74 8.00
C GLN A 258 31.38 6.76 8.82
N ILE A 259 30.74 6.26 9.88
CA ILE A 259 30.66 7.01 11.14
C ILE A 259 32.09 7.03 11.69
N THR A 260 32.71 8.22 11.68
CA THR A 260 33.83 8.55 12.56
C THR A 260 33.30 9.42 13.68
#